data_AF-A0A1F6E502-F1
#
_entry.id   AF-A0A1F6E502-F1
#
_cell.length_a   1.000
_cell.length_b   1.000
_cell.length_c   1.000
_cell.angle_alpha   90.00
_cell.angle_beta   90.00
_cell.angle_gamma   90.00
#
_symmetry.space_group_name_H-M   'P 1'
#
loop_
_entity.id
_entity.type
_entity.pdbx_description
1 polymer ?
#
loop_
_entity_poly.entity_id
_entity_poly.type
_entity_poly.pdbx_seq_one_letter_code
_entity_poly.pdbx_strand_id
1 'polypeptide(L)'
;MTPKPILKNMVIKDLKVALKDFEPMVKNPKHLWNGRDIQNFSLRPREAWANWLISAVLSKLRGRSITFMEDDVGDGFIVDREKSGIFPTEHVSALDIPKGRKLPTGEQRVIDAINLKIDKGADYARNKLLVVFFDGAREFYRNKIRESIYGRHNFEAVFCVGLLNSGPTGYSYTVTEFRDSFEEQSITHKVEINGDFTDWTVTQVMA
;
A
#
# COMPACT_ATOMS: atom_id res chain seq x y z
N MET A 1 9.35 -26.15 24.77
CA MET A 1 9.11 -24.99 23.88
C MET A 1 9.28 -23.73 24.71
N THR A 2 10.34 -22.97 24.43
CA THR A 2 10.52 -21.63 24.99
C THR A 2 9.39 -20.74 24.44
N PRO A 3 8.67 -19.97 25.28
CA PRO A 3 7.74 -18.97 24.76
C PRO A 3 8.51 -18.02 23.84
N LYS A 4 8.01 -17.83 22.61
CA LYS A 4 8.53 -16.79 21.73
C LYS A 4 8.36 -15.44 22.45
N PRO A 5 9.37 -14.56 22.45
CA PRO A 5 9.23 -13.25 23.07
C PRO A 5 8.07 -12.50 22.42
N ILE A 6 7.22 -11.89 23.23
CA ILE A 6 6.14 -11.00 22.78
C ILE A 6 6.82 -9.82 22.11
N LEU A 7 6.50 -9.64 20.84
CA LEU A 7 7.07 -8.62 19.99
C LEU A 7 6.59 -7.25 20.46
N LYS A 8 7.53 -6.31 20.50
CA LYS A 8 7.27 -4.92 20.86
C LYS A 8 6.80 -4.18 19.59
N ASN A 9 5.72 -4.65 18.95
CA ASN A 9 5.26 -4.15 17.65
C ASN A 9 5.21 -2.61 17.67
N MET A 10 6.05 -1.97 16.84
CA MET A 10 6.09 -0.53 16.73
C MET A 10 4.92 -0.04 15.89
N VAL A 11 4.01 0.68 16.56
CA VAL A 11 2.91 1.41 15.92
C VAL A 11 3.38 2.83 15.59
N ILE A 12 3.17 3.27 14.36
CA ILE A 12 3.48 4.64 13.95
C ILE A 12 2.56 5.62 14.66
N LYS A 13 3.12 6.42 15.56
CA LYS A 13 2.37 7.37 16.42
C LYS A 13 1.83 8.56 15.66
N ASP A 14 2.59 9.07 14.71
CA ASP A 14 2.29 10.30 14.00
C ASP A 14 2.68 10.12 12.52
N LEU A 15 1.70 10.23 11.63
CA LEU A 15 1.93 10.10 10.19
C LEU A 15 2.78 11.25 9.64
N LYS A 16 2.73 12.45 10.23
CA LYS A 16 3.51 13.61 9.81
C LYS A 16 4.98 13.45 10.13
N VAL A 17 5.30 12.91 11.32
CA VAL A 17 6.68 12.56 11.68
C VAL A 17 7.19 11.44 10.78
N ALA A 18 6.41 10.37 10.60
CA ALA A 18 6.80 9.26 9.72
C ALA A 18 7.00 9.70 8.26
N LEU A 19 6.21 10.65 7.77
CA LEU A 19 6.38 11.21 6.43
C LEU A 19 7.78 11.80 6.23
N LYS A 20 8.26 12.54 7.23
CA LYS A 20 9.61 13.14 7.18
C LYS A 20 10.70 12.06 7.20
N ASP A 21 10.53 11.02 8.01
CA ASP A 21 11.46 9.90 8.07
C ASP A 21 11.53 9.11 6.74
N PHE A 22 10.43 9.13 5.97
CA PHE A 22 10.34 8.48 4.67
C PHE A 22 10.95 9.27 3.51
N GLU A 23 11.22 10.56 3.68
CA GLU A 23 11.83 11.41 2.65
C GLU A 23 13.06 10.79 1.96
N PRO A 24 14.13 10.36 2.67
CA PRO A 24 15.32 9.82 2.02
C PRO A 24 15.08 8.53 1.24
N MET A 25 14.09 7.72 1.64
CA MET A 25 13.78 6.47 0.95
C MET A 25 12.86 6.67 -0.25
N VAL A 26 11.95 7.64 -0.21
CA VAL A 26 11.09 7.95 -1.35
C VAL A 26 11.85 8.76 -2.40
N LYS A 27 12.75 9.66 -1.99
CA LYS A 27 13.61 10.43 -2.91
C LYS A 27 14.60 9.57 -3.70
N ASN A 28 14.93 8.37 -3.21
CA ASN A 28 15.76 7.41 -3.93
C ASN A 28 14.95 6.15 -4.30
N PRO A 29 14.42 6.05 -5.53
CA PRO A 29 13.58 4.92 -5.97
C PRO A 29 14.21 3.54 -5.75
N LYS A 30 15.55 3.45 -5.76
CA LYS A 30 16.27 2.20 -5.49
C LYS A 30 15.97 1.62 -4.10
N HIS A 31 15.62 2.45 -3.11
CA HIS A 31 15.25 1.97 -1.78
C HIS A 31 13.90 1.25 -1.80
N LEU A 32 12.94 1.74 -2.59
CA LEU A 32 11.65 1.08 -2.79
C LEU A 32 11.78 -0.22 -3.60
N TRP A 33 12.71 -0.26 -4.56
CA TRP A 33 12.96 -1.46 -5.39
C TRP A 33 13.66 -2.58 -4.64
N ASN A 34 14.77 -2.25 -3.98
CA ASN A 34 15.66 -3.25 -3.40
C ASN A 34 15.24 -3.67 -1.99
N GLY A 35 14.36 -2.88 -1.36
CA GLY A 35 13.80 -3.18 -0.05
C GLY A 35 14.85 -3.28 1.05
N ARG A 36 15.90 -2.44 1.02
CA ARG A 36 16.86 -2.36 2.14
C ARG A 36 16.09 -2.09 3.43
N ASP A 37 16.39 -2.83 4.48
CA ASP A 37 15.70 -2.72 5.76
C ASP A 37 15.74 -1.28 6.29
N ILE A 38 14.61 -0.83 6.82
CA ILE A 38 14.55 0.41 7.59
C ILE A 38 15.24 0.14 8.92
N GLN A 39 16.16 1.01 9.34
CA GLN A 39 16.77 0.88 10.66
C GLN A 39 15.68 1.05 11.72
N ASN A 40 15.43 0.00 12.51
CA ASN A 40 14.42 -0.04 13.58
C ASN A 40 12.95 -0.10 13.10
N PHE A 41 12.68 -0.71 11.95
CA PHE A 41 11.30 -1.03 11.56
C PHE A 41 11.30 -2.27 10.67
N SER A 42 10.51 -3.30 10.99
CA SER A 42 10.61 -4.60 10.31
C SER A 42 10.11 -4.58 8.86
N LEU A 43 9.22 -3.65 8.52
CA LEU A 43 8.63 -3.56 7.19
C LEU A 43 9.66 -3.07 6.17
N ARG A 44 9.62 -3.64 4.95
CA ARG A 44 10.45 -3.11 3.88
C ARG A 44 9.99 -1.69 3.51
N PRO A 45 10.88 -0.84 2.98
CA PRO A 45 10.56 0.55 2.60
C PRO A 45 9.25 0.72 1.81
N ARG A 46 9.01 -0.13 0.81
CA ARG A 46 7.78 -0.07 0.00
C ARG A 46 6.52 -0.51 0.76
N GLU A 47 6.65 -1.45 1.69
CA GLU A 47 5.53 -1.96 2.50
C GLU A 47 5.13 -0.88 3.50
N ALA A 48 6.11 -0.31 4.21
CA ALA A 48 5.92 0.83 5.10
C ALA A 48 5.33 2.05 4.36
N TRP A 49 5.86 2.35 3.17
CA TRP A 49 5.40 3.49 2.37
C TRP A 49 3.96 3.32 1.87
N ALA A 50 3.62 2.14 1.35
CA ALA A 50 2.25 1.86 0.91
C ALA A 50 1.26 1.88 2.09
N ASN A 51 1.64 1.35 3.25
CA ASN A 51 0.83 1.42 4.46
C ASN A 51 0.65 2.86 4.96
N TRP A 52 1.67 3.72 4.84
CA TRP A 52 1.56 5.15 5.13
C TRP A 52 0.55 5.83 4.20
N LEU A 53 0.65 5.61 2.88
CA LEU A 53 -0.25 6.18 1.89
C LEU A 53 -1.72 5.76 2.11
N ILE A 54 -1.95 4.48 2.41
CA ILE A 54 -3.28 3.96 2.76
C ILE A 54 -3.79 4.61 4.05
N SER A 55 -2.94 4.70 5.09
CA SER A 55 -3.31 5.31 6.37
C SER A 55 -3.68 6.79 6.23
N ALA A 56 -2.96 7.53 5.40
CA ALA A 56 -3.24 8.93 5.09
C ALA A 56 -4.63 9.10 4.43
N VAL A 57 -4.94 8.24 3.44
CA VAL A 57 -6.24 8.24 2.76
C VAL A 57 -7.37 7.85 3.71
N LEU A 58 -7.24 6.73 4.42
CA LEU A 58 -8.27 6.25 5.32
C LEU A 58 -8.52 7.23 6.48
N SER A 59 -7.47 7.83 7.04
CA SER A 59 -7.60 8.86 8.07
C SER A 59 -8.42 10.05 7.58
N LYS A 60 -8.13 10.55 6.37
CA LYS A 60 -8.90 11.64 5.76
C LYS A 60 -10.36 11.28 5.56
N LEU A 61 -10.64 10.10 5.00
CA LEU A 61 -12.00 9.67 4.64
C LEU A 61 -12.88 9.38 5.85
N ARG A 62 -12.30 8.81 6.90
CA ARG A 62 -13.05 8.44 8.10
C ARG A 62 -13.09 9.57 9.13
N GLY A 63 -12.23 10.58 8.99
CA GLY A 63 -12.05 11.62 10.00
C GLY A 63 -11.54 11.03 11.32
N ARG A 64 -10.73 9.97 11.25
CA ARG A 64 -10.22 9.21 12.40
C ARG A 64 -8.71 9.04 12.35
N SER A 65 -8.12 8.72 13.50
CA SER A 65 -6.71 8.37 13.62
C SER A 65 -6.43 6.94 13.12
N ILE A 66 -6.22 6.78 11.82
CA ILE A 66 -5.80 5.52 11.20
C ILE A 66 -4.29 5.56 10.91
N THR A 67 -3.57 4.50 11.31
CA THR A 67 -2.12 4.39 11.15
C THR A 67 -1.74 2.97 10.75
N PHE A 68 -0.45 2.63 10.82
CA PHE A 68 0.05 1.28 10.60
C PHE A 68 1.05 0.86 11.68
N MET A 69 1.26 -0.44 11.76
CA MET A 69 2.28 -1.04 12.63
C MET A 69 3.01 -2.16 11.93
N GLU A 70 4.18 -2.48 12.45
CA GLU A 70 4.99 -3.59 11.98
C GLU A 70 4.41 -4.95 12.39
N ASP A 71 4.85 -5.99 11.67
CA ASP A 71 4.62 -7.39 11.99
C ASP A 71 5.97 -8.11 11.85
N ASP A 72 6.29 -9.00 12.76
CA ASP A 72 7.54 -9.76 12.71
C ASP A 72 7.43 -11.02 11.86
N VAL A 73 6.21 -11.38 11.44
CA VAL A 73 5.94 -12.55 10.61
C VAL A 73 5.23 -12.23 9.29
N GLY A 74 4.83 -10.98 9.08
CA GLY A 74 4.02 -10.54 7.95
C GLY A 74 4.39 -9.17 7.41
N ASP A 75 3.54 -8.62 6.53
CA ASP A 75 3.81 -7.37 5.84
C ASP A 75 3.21 -6.15 6.58
N GLY A 76 2.93 -6.29 7.87
CA GLY A 76 2.40 -5.26 8.77
C GLY A 76 0.89 -5.26 8.93
N PHE A 77 0.37 -4.18 9.51
CA PHE A 77 -1.05 -3.99 9.75
C PHE A 77 -1.49 -2.54 9.51
N ILE A 78 -2.74 -2.34 9.09
CA ILE A 78 -3.46 -1.06 9.25
C ILE A 78 -4.22 -1.07 10.58
N VAL A 79 -4.15 0.05 11.31
CA VAL A 79 -4.67 0.19 12.67
C VAL A 79 -5.62 1.39 12.74
N ASP A 80 -6.90 1.13 12.99
CA ASP A 80 -7.87 2.14 13.41
C ASP A 80 -7.81 2.26 14.94
N ARG A 81 -7.18 3.33 15.43
CA ARG A 81 -6.96 3.52 16.87
C ARG A 81 -8.22 3.78 17.67
N GLU A 82 -9.24 4.34 17.03
CA GLU A 82 -10.47 4.73 17.70
C GLU A 82 -11.44 3.56 17.81
N LYS A 83 -11.48 2.69 16.80
CA LYS A 83 -12.34 1.50 16.79
C LYS A 83 -11.64 0.21 17.24
N SER A 84 -10.37 0.30 17.63
CA SER A 84 -9.52 -0.86 17.94
C SER A 84 -9.47 -1.90 16.81
N GLY A 85 -9.63 -1.45 15.57
CA GLY A 85 -9.57 -2.30 14.39
C GLY A 85 -8.12 -2.53 13.96
N ILE A 86 -7.72 -3.79 13.84
CA ILE A 86 -6.38 -4.18 13.38
C ILE A 86 -6.55 -5.08 12.17
N PHE A 87 -6.02 -4.65 11.03
CA PHE A 87 -6.17 -5.33 9.75
C PHE A 87 -4.79 -5.76 9.25
N PRO A 88 -4.46 -7.07 9.28
CA PRO A 88 -3.20 -7.57 8.71
C PRO A 88 -3.12 -7.24 7.23
N THR A 89 -1.94 -6.84 6.78
CA THR A 89 -1.66 -6.55 5.37
C THR A 89 -0.80 -7.64 4.76
N GLU A 90 -1.10 -7.97 3.52
CA GLU A 90 -0.26 -8.74 2.61
C GLU A 90 0.21 -7.81 1.51
N HIS A 91 1.47 -7.91 1.11
CA HIS A 91 2.02 -7.03 0.08
C HIS A 91 2.48 -7.82 -1.14
N VAL A 92 2.29 -7.20 -2.30
CA VAL A 92 2.91 -7.57 -3.57
C VAL A 92 3.40 -6.31 -4.28
N SER A 93 4.42 -6.50 -5.11
CA SER A 93 5.04 -5.41 -5.85
C SER A 93 4.93 -5.65 -7.35
N ALA A 94 4.37 -4.70 -8.09
CA ALA A 94 4.33 -4.66 -9.54
C ALA A 94 5.27 -3.57 -10.07
N LEU A 95 6.53 -3.60 -9.63
CA LEU A 95 7.53 -2.57 -9.93
C LEU A 95 8.16 -2.72 -11.31
N ASP A 96 8.58 -1.62 -11.93
CA ASP A 96 9.35 -1.59 -13.17
C ASP A 96 10.85 -1.58 -12.93
N ILE A 97 11.35 -2.69 -12.40
CA ILE A 97 12.78 -2.86 -12.17
C ILE A 97 13.45 -3.26 -13.49
N PRO A 98 14.42 -2.48 -14.00
CA PRO A 98 15.15 -2.80 -15.23
C PRO A 98 16.13 -3.98 -15.00
N LYS A 99 15.59 -5.20 -14.97
CA LYS A 99 16.34 -6.47 -14.72
C LYS A 99 16.42 -7.38 -15.96
N GLY A 100 16.31 -6.82 -17.16
CA GLY A 100 16.53 -7.55 -18.42
C GLY A 100 15.42 -8.54 -18.83
N ARG A 101 14.33 -8.66 -18.08
CA ARG A 101 13.14 -9.43 -18.46
C ARG A 101 12.07 -8.49 -19.00
N LYS A 102 11.46 -8.82 -20.14
CA LYS A 102 10.27 -8.13 -20.65
C LYS A 102 9.10 -8.47 -19.75
N LEU A 103 8.76 -7.56 -18.84
CA LEU A 103 7.61 -7.68 -17.95
C LEU A 103 6.34 -7.18 -18.67
N PRO A 104 5.14 -7.71 -18.32
CA PRO A 104 3.88 -7.14 -18.80
C PRO A 104 3.78 -5.65 -18.47
N THR A 105 3.15 -4.87 -19.34
CA THR A 105 2.93 -3.42 -19.15
C THR A 105 1.58 -3.16 -18.50
N GLY A 106 1.43 -1.99 -17.86
CA GLY A 106 0.13 -1.51 -17.38
C GLY A 106 -0.51 -2.40 -16.30
N GLU A 107 -1.82 -2.63 -16.43
CA GLU A 107 -2.65 -3.31 -15.43
C GLU A 107 -2.33 -4.79 -15.33
N GLN A 108 -1.88 -5.43 -16.41
CA GLN A 108 -1.65 -6.87 -16.42
C GLN A 108 -0.63 -7.26 -15.35
N ARG A 109 0.41 -6.44 -15.14
CA ARG A 109 1.40 -6.68 -14.08
C ARG A 109 0.78 -6.61 -12.68
N VAL A 110 -0.15 -5.69 -12.47
CA VAL A 110 -0.90 -5.55 -11.22
C VAL A 110 -1.82 -6.75 -11.02
N ILE A 111 -2.56 -7.15 -12.06
CA ILE A 111 -3.46 -8.30 -12.06
C ILE A 111 -2.69 -9.60 -11.77
N ASP A 112 -1.56 -9.81 -12.44
CA ASP A 112 -0.70 -10.99 -12.22
C ASP A 112 -0.21 -11.05 -10.77
N ALA A 113 0.25 -9.91 -10.23
CA ALA A 113 0.71 -9.83 -8.84
C ALA A 113 -0.41 -10.14 -7.83
N ILE A 114 -1.65 -9.68 -8.10
CA ILE A 114 -2.81 -9.99 -7.27
C ILE A 114 -3.15 -11.48 -7.37
N ASN A 115 -3.20 -12.04 -8.59
CA ASN A 115 -3.57 -13.44 -8.80
C ASN A 115 -2.63 -14.40 -8.04
N LEU A 116 -1.33 -14.10 -7.94
CA LEU A 116 -0.39 -14.90 -7.11
C LEU A 116 -0.82 -15.03 -5.64
N LYS A 117 -1.52 -14.03 -5.09
CA LYS A 117 -2.03 -14.05 -3.73
C LYS A 117 -3.43 -14.68 -3.67
N ILE A 118 -4.25 -14.50 -4.70
CA ILE A 118 -5.54 -15.20 -4.85
C ILE A 118 -5.35 -16.72 -4.91
N ASP A 119 -4.34 -17.19 -5.65
CA ASP A 119 -4.03 -18.62 -5.84
C ASP A 119 -3.66 -19.33 -4.53
N LYS A 120 -3.35 -18.60 -3.46
CA LYS A 120 -3.13 -19.16 -2.12
C LYS A 120 -4.42 -19.57 -1.41
N GLY A 121 -5.58 -19.20 -1.96
CA GLY A 121 -6.90 -19.61 -1.48
C GLY A 121 -7.54 -18.68 -0.46
N ALA A 122 -8.84 -18.87 -0.24
CA ALA A 122 -9.66 -17.99 0.60
C ALA A 122 -9.22 -17.98 2.08
N ASP A 123 -8.78 -19.12 2.62
CA ASP A 123 -8.30 -19.20 4.00
C ASP A 123 -7.05 -18.34 4.23
N TYR A 124 -6.18 -18.21 3.21
CA TYR A 124 -5.01 -17.35 3.28
C TYR A 124 -5.38 -15.86 3.30
N ALA A 125 -6.42 -15.48 2.56
CA ALA A 125 -6.84 -14.09 2.35
C ALA A 125 -7.78 -13.55 3.43
N ARG A 126 -8.50 -14.43 4.14
CA ARG A 126 -9.52 -14.09 5.13
C ARG A 126 -9.02 -13.07 6.15
N ASN A 127 -9.82 -12.03 6.40
CA ASN A 127 -9.55 -10.94 7.35
C ASN A 127 -8.28 -10.09 7.05
N LYS A 128 -7.68 -10.23 5.87
CA LYS A 128 -6.48 -9.48 5.46
C LYS A 128 -6.80 -8.45 4.40
N LEU A 129 -5.99 -7.39 4.35
CA LEU A 129 -5.92 -6.46 3.24
C LEU A 129 -4.80 -6.88 2.29
N LEU A 130 -5.04 -6.90 0.99
CA LEU A 130 -3.97 -7.04 0.00
C LEU A 130 -3.55 -5.65 -0.48
N VAL A 131 -2.25 -5.36 -0.42
CA VAL A 131 -1.65 -4.12 -0.87
C VAL A 131 -0.75 -4.40 -2.07
N VAL A 132 -1.01 -3.73 -3.18
CA VAL A 132 -0.21 -3.79 -4.40
C VAL A 132 0.50 -2.46 -4.57
N PHE A 133 1.82 -2.46 -4.40
CA PHE A 133 2.64 -1.28 -4.69
C PHE A 133 3.22 -1.37 -6.09
N PHE A 134 3.02 -0.33 -6.90
CA PHE A 134 3.51 -0.30 -8.27
C PHE A 134 4.05 1.08 -8.66
N ASP A 135 5.10 1.07 -9.48
CA ASP A 135 5.66 2.25 -10.10
C ASP A 135 5.68 2.07 -11.61
N GLY A 136 5.45 3.15 -12.36
CA GLY A 136 5.69 3.12 -13.80
C GLY A 136 4.64 2.43 -14.66
N ALA A 137 3.37 2.34 -14.23
CA ALA A 137 2.33 1.85 -15.15
C ALA A 137 2.11 2.77 -16.36
N ARG A 138 2.56 4.04 -16.30
CA ARG A 138 2.26 5.15 -17.23
C ARG A 138 0.76 5.43 -17.30
N GLU A 139 0.00 4.46 -17.79
CA GLU A 139 -1.45 4.40 -17.78
C GLU A 139 -1.88 3.09 -17.10
N PHE A 140 -2.82 3.19 -16.15
CA PHE A 140 -3.53 2.03 -15.66
C PHE A 140 -5.03 2.30 -15.61
N TYR A 141 -5.82 1.31 -16.01
CA TYR A 141 -7.27 1.34 -16.05
C TYR A 141 -7.82 0.55 -14.86
N ARG A 142 -8.28 1.27 -13.83
CA ARG A 142 -8.82 0.66 -12.61
C ARG A 142 -9.98 -0.30 -12.86
N ASN A 143 -10.79 -0.07 -13.90
CA ASN A 143 -11.91 -0.95 -14.26
C ASN A 143 -11.43 -2.32 -14.72
N LYS A 144 -10.34 -2.40 -15.51
CA LYS A 144 -9.76 -3.68 -15.92
C LYS A 144 -9.27 -4.50 -14.73
N ILE A 145 -8.64 -3.84 -13.75
CA ILE A 145 -8.23 -4.49 -12.51
C ILE A 145 -9.46 -5.00 -11.75
N ARG A 146 -10.49 -4.15 -11.59
CA ARG A 146 -11.74 -4.50 -10.90
C ARG A 146 -12.41 -5.72 -11.55
N GLU A 147 -12.71 -5.65 -12.84
CA GLU A 147 -13.30 -6.72 -13.63
C GLU A 147 -12.52 -8.02 -13.48
N SER A 148 -11.18 -7.93 -13.45
CA SER A 148 -10.34 -9.10 -13.29
C SER A 148 -10.48 -9.73 -11.91
N ILE A 149 -10.55 -8.97 -10.82
CA ILE A 149 -10.43 -9.54 -9.46
C ILE A 149 -11.76 -9.68 -8.69
N TYR A 150 -12.85 -9.07 -9.20
CA TYR A 150 -14.15 -9.04 -8.54
C TYR A 150 -14.69 -10.43 -8.22
N GLY A 151 -15.09 -10.64 -6.96
CA GLY A 151 -15.64 -11.91 -6.48
C GLY A 151 -14.63 -13.05 -6.38
N ARG A 152 -13.35 -12.80 -6.68
CA ARG A 152 -12.29 -13.82 -6.67
C ARG A 152 -11.25 -13.61 -5.57
N HIS A 153 -11.09 -12.39 -5.08
CA HIS A 153 -9.90 -12.05 -4.28
C HIS A 153 -9.95 -12.54 -2.83
N ASN A 154 -11.13 -12.69 -2.22
CA ASN A 154 -11.34 -13.17 -0.84
C ASN A 154 -10.69 -12.33 0.30
N PHE A 155 -9.85 -11.35 -0.02
CA PHE A 155 -9.38 -10.31 0.92
C PHE A 155 -10.52 -9.37 1.34
N GLU A 156 -10.41 -8.74 2.50
CA GLU A 156 -11.36 -7.71 2.97
C GLU A 156 -11.41 -6.50 2.01
N ALA A 157 -10.24 -6.15 1.47
CA ALA A 157 -10.08 -5.18 0.40
C ALA A 157 -8.74 -5.42 -0.32
N VAL A 158 -8.67 -4.98 -1.56
CA VAL A 158 -7.41 -4.85 -2.32
C VAL A 158 -7.13 -3.37 -2.51
N PHE A 159 -5.97 -2.91 -2.06
CA PHE A 159 -5.46 -1.56 -2.28
C PHE A 159 -4.38 -1.57 -3.36
N CYS A 160 -4.58 -0.81 -4.42
CA CYS A 160 -3.56 -0.56 -5.44
C CYS A 160 -2.97 0.85 -5.23
N VAL A 161 -1.67 0.90 -4.93
CA VAL A 161 -0.91 2.12 -4.65
C VAL A 161 0.08 2.38 -5.78
N GLY A 162 -0.19 3.42 -6.58
CA GLY A 162 0.54 3.72 -7.81
C GLY A 162 1.18 5.09 -7.81
N LEU A 163 2.47 5.19 -8.13
CA LEU A 163 3.15 6.47 -8.36
C LEU A 163 2.62 7.14 -9.64
N LEU A 164 2.14 8.39 -9.53
CA LEU A 164 1.71 9.22 -10.67
C LEU A 164 2.82 10.16 -11.15
N ASN A 165 3.34 11.00 -10.25
CA ASN A 165 4.40 11.96 -10.55
C ASN A 165 5.40 12.02 -9.41
N SER A 166 6.66 12.30 -9.75
CA SER A 166 7.74 12.57 -8.81
C SER A 166 8.62 13.69 -9.36
N GLY A 167 8.95 14.68 -8.54
CA GLY A 167 9.84 15.77 -8.94
C GLY A 167 10.24 16.66 -7.77
N PRO A 168 10.99 17.75 -8.04
CA PRO A 168 11.48 18.66 -7.00
C PRO A 168 10.35 19.32 -6.19
N THR A 169 9.18 19.50 -6.80
CA THR A 169 8.02 20.13 -6.18
C THR A 169 7.22 19.18 -5.29
N GLY A 170 7.41 17.87 -5.42
CA GLY A 170 6.66 16.88 -4.65
C GLY A 170 6.44 15.56 -5.37
N TYR A 171 5.58 14.75 -4.75
CA TYR A 171 5.20 13.42 -5.20
C TYR A 171 3.69 13.31 -5.23
N SER A 172 3.16 12.55 -6.19
CA SER A 172 1.74 12.20 -6.20
C SER A 172 1.53 10.71 -6.43
N TYR A 173 0.60 10.14 -5.67
CA TYR A 173 0.25 8.73 -5.70
C TYR A 173 -1.26 8.57 -5.87
N THR A 174 -1.67 7.50 -6.54
CA THR A 174 -3.04 6.99 -6.44
C THR A 174 -3.12 5.91 -5.38
N VAL A 175 -4.23 5.90 -4.65
CA VAL A 175 -4.64 4.80 -3.77
C VAL A 175 -6.04 4.42 -4.20
N THR A 176 -6.15 3.27 -4.86
CA THR A 176 -7.44 2.72 -5.31
C THR A 176 -7.84 1.55 -4.42
N GLU A 177 -9.04 1.61 -3.87
CA GLU A 177 -9.64 0.57 -3.05
C GLU A 177 -10.64 -0.24 -3.87
N PHE A 178 -10.45 -1.57 -3.87
CA PHE A 178 -11.39 -2.54 -4.41
C PHE A 178 -11.95 -3.37 -3.25
N ARG A 179 -13.28 -3.36 -3.10
CA ARG A 179 -14.02 -4.22 -2.19
C ARG A 179 -15.16 -4.85 -2.93
N ASP A 180 -15.39 -6.14 -2.79
CA ASP A 180 -16.55 -6.80 -3.42
C ASP A 180 -17.89 -6.17 -2.97
N SER A 181 -17.97 -5.63 -1.75
CA SER A 181 -19.13 -4.86 -1.27
C SER A 181 -19.41 -3.56 -2.04
N PHE A 182 -18.50 -3.10 -2.90
CA PHE A 182 -18.70 -1.93 -3.77
C PHE A 182 -19.23 -2.31 -5.16
N GLU A 183 -19.52 -3.58 -5.42
CA GLU A 183 -20.07 -4.07 -6.69
C GLU A 183 -19.21 -3.63 -7.89
N GLU A 184 -19.72 -2.82 -8.80
CA GLU A 184 -18.93 -2.35 -9.97
C GLU A 184 -18.03 -1.15 -9.63
N GLN A 185 -18.20 -0.54 -8.47
CA GLN A 185 -17.49 0.69 -8.10
C GLN A 185 -16.10 0.39 -7.52
N SER A 186 -15.18 1.30 -7.83
CA SER A 186 -13.87 1.39 -7.18
C SER A 186 -13.61 2.84 -6.80
N ILE A 187 -13.01 3.05 -5.64
CA ILE A 187 -12.79 4.39 -5.11
C ILE A 187 -11.30 4.70 -5.20
N THR A 188 -10.95 5.75 -5.92
CA THR A 188 -9.57 6.20 -6.09
C THR A 188 -9.37 7.54 -5.40
N HIS A 189 -8.27 7.64 -4.66
CA HIS A 189 -7.80 8.90 -4.09
C HIS A 189 -6.44 9.24 -4.65
N LYS A 190 -6.18 10.54 -4.80
CA LYS A 190 -4.87 11.09 -5.07
C LYS A 190 -4.29 11.60 -3.76
N VAL A 191 -3.08 11.18 -3.44
CA VAL A 191 -2.27 11.72 -2.34
C VAL A 191 -1.18 12.58 -2.94
N GLU A 192 -1.11 13.84 -2.56
CA GLU A 192 -0.08 14.78 -3.02
C GLU A 192 0.78 15.20 -1.84
N ILE A 193 2.09 14.97 -1.95
CA ILE A 193 3.08 15.22 -0.90
C ILE A 193 4.02 16.32 -1.40
N ASN A 194 4.29 17.30 -0.55
CA ASN A 194 5.20 18.39 -0.89
C ASN A 194 6.68 17.93 -0.94
N GLY A 195 7.52 18.64 -1.70
CA GLY A 195 8.91 18.24 -1.97
C GLY A 195 9.83 18.11 -0.74
N ASP A 196 9.46 18.70 0.39
CA ASP A 196 10.16 18.65 1.68
C ASP A 196 9.56 17.66 2.68
N PHE A 197 8.51 16.91 2.28
CA PHE A 197 7.89 15.83 3.07
C PHE A 197 7.39 16.30 4.44
N THR A 198 6.83 17.51 4.49
CA THR A 198 6.29 18.10 5.72
C THR A 198 4.76 18.12 5.73
N ASP A 199 4.13 17.95 4.56
CA ASP A 199 2.67 17.98 4.43
C ASP A 199 2.16 17.16 3.25
N TRP A 200 0.87 16.84 3.29
CA TRP A 200 0.18 16.16 2.20
C TRP A 200 -1.29 16.58 2.09
N THR A 201 -1.84 16.42 0.90
CA THR A 201 -3.28 16.53 0.65
C THR A 201 -3.81 15.22 0.11
N VAL A 202 -5.08 14.93 0.39
CA VAL A 202 -5.81 13.79 -0.16
C VAL A 202 -7.06 14.31 -0.82
N THR A 203 -7.22 13.98 -2.11
CA THR A 203 -8.41 14.32 -2.91
C THR A 203 -8.99 13.05 -3.51
N GLN A 204 -10.31 12.95 -3.58
CA GLN A 204 -10.97 11.86 -4.29
C GLN A 204 -10.90 12.13 -5.79
N VAL A 205 -10.46 11.14 -6.56
CA VAL A 205 -10.51 11.20 -8.03
C VAL A 205 -11.93 10.83 -8.44
N MET A 206 -12.71 11.85 -8.77
CA MET A 206 -13.99 11.66 -9.44
C MET A 206 -13.70 11.19 -10.87
N ALA A 207 -14.18 10.00 -11.23
CA ALA A 207 -14.29 9.58 -12.62
C ALA A 207 -15.77 9.52 -12.98
#